data_AF-A0A972X8K9-F1
#
_entry.id   AF-A0A972X8K9-F1
#
_cell.length_a   1.000
_cell.length_b   1.000
_cell.length_c   1.000
_cell.angle_alpha   90.00
_cell.angle_beta   90.00
_cell.angle_gamma   90.00
#
_symmetry.space_group_name_H-M   'P 1'
#
loop_
_entity.id
_entity.type
_entity.pdbx_description
1 polymer ?
#
loop_
_entity_poly.entity_id
_entity_poly.type
_entity_poly.pdbx_seq_one_letter_code
_entity_poly.pdbx_strand_id
1 'polypeptide(L)' 'MRLAHTIGIVTLVEPHPAVRGGVFRVIVPLAAADLAKTDTRQCLAEPLVAWDDLGAGDGQLVAFS' A
#
# COMPACT_ATOMS: atom_id res chain seq x y z
N MET A 1 10.36 5.53 -6.47
CA MET A 1 8.96 5.88 -6.18
C MET A 1 8.07 5.13 -7.16
N ARG A 2 7.10 4.36 -6.66
CA ARG A 2 6.07 3.65 -7.45
C ARG A 2 4.69 4.06 -6.97
N LEU A 3 3.68 3.88 -7.82
CA LEU A 3 2.27 4.08 -7.43
C LEU A 3 1.66 2.76 -6.97
N ALA A 4 0.72 2.81 -6.03
CA ALA A 4 -0.05 1.64 -5.58
C ALA A 4 -1.44 2.03 -5.08
N HIS A 5 -2.35 1.06 -5.00
CA HIS A 5 -3.60 1.20 -4.24
C HIS A 5 -3.49 0.52 -2.89
N THR A 6 -4.02 1.14 -1.83
CA THR A 6 -4.23 0.47 -0.54
C THR A 6 -5.38 -0.54 -0.65
N ILE A 7 -5.17 -1.72 -0.08
CA ILE A 7 -6.16 -2.82 -0.09
C ILE A 7 -6.43 -3.40 1.30
N GLY A 8 -5.74 -2.91 2.34
CA GLY A 8 -5.95 -3.35 3.71
C GLY A 8 -4.91 -2.82 4.68
N ILE A 9 -4.93 -3.38 5.89
CA ILE A 9 -4.01 -3.04 6.98
C ILE A 9 -3.33 -4.29 7.54
N VAL A 10 -2.14 -4.13 8.10
CA VAL A 10 -1.46 -5.17 8.87
C VAL A 10 -1.39 -4.74 10.33
N THR A 11 -1.86 -5.61 11.22
CA THR A 11 -1.72 -5.42 12.67
C THR A 11 -0.71 -6.44 13.20
N LEU A 12 0.37 -5.95 13.80
CA LEU A 12 1.38 -6.79 14.44
C LEU A 12 1.00 -7.00 15.91
N VAL A 13 0.85 -8.25 16.34
CA VAL A 13 0.59 -8.60 17.75
C VAL A 13 1.82 -8.34 18.61
N GLU A 14 3.00 -8.66 18.07
CA GLU A 14 4.29 -8.43 18.73
C GLU A 14 5.21 -7.60 17.81
N PRO A 15 5.05 -6.27 17.76
CA PRO A 15 5.89 -5.41 16.94
C PRO A 15 7.28 -5.26 17.55
N HIS A 16 8.31 -5.33 16.71
CA HIS A 16 9.67 -4.94 17.09
C HIS A 16 9.67 -3.51 17.66
N PRO A 17 10.47 -3.19 18.70
CA PRO A 17 10.44 -1.88 19.34
C PRO A 17 10.58 -0.68 18.37
N ALA A 18 11.39 -0.81 17.32
CA ALA A 18 11.61 0.25 16.32
C ALA A 18 10.37 0.59 15.46
N VAL A 19 9.33 -0.25 15.47
CA VAL A 19 8.12 -0.07 14.64
C VAL A 19 6.83 0.04 15.46
N ARG A 20 6.96 0.15 16.79
CA ARG A 20 5.79 0.31 17.68
C ARG A 20 5.05 1.60 17.36
N GLY A 21 3.73 1.50 17.24
CA GLY A 21 2.85 2.62 16.87
C GLY A 21 2.84 2.93 15.36
N GLY A 22 3.59 2.20 14.54
CA GLY A 22 3.54 2.33 13.09
C GLY A 22 2.21 1.88 12.50
N VAL A 23 1.78 2.57 11.45
CA VAL A 23 0.64 2.15 10.64
C VAL A 23 1.18 1.40 9.43
N PHE A 24 0.69 0.18 9.22
CA PHE A 24 1.10 -0.66 8.10
C PHE A 24 -0.09 -0.89 7.17
N ARG A 25 0.10 -0.52 5.90
CA ARG A 25 -0.88 -0.70 4.84
C ARG A 25 -0.47 -1.85 3.93
N VAL A 26 -1.43 -2.67 3.53
CA VAL A 26 -1.24 -3.58 2.40
C VAL A 26 -1.54 -2.79 1.13
N ILE A 27 -0.60 -2.77 0.20
CA ILE A 27 -0.70 -2.03 -1.06
C ILE A 27 -0.48 -2.96 -2.26
N VAL A 28 -1.14 -2.67 -3.38
CA VAL A 28 -0.90 -3.35 -4.66
C VAL A 28 -0.27 -2.35 -5.64
N PRO A 29 1.01 -2.55 -6.02
CA PRO A 29 1.69 -1.64 -6.94
C PRO A 29 1.08 -1.67 -8.34
N LEU A 30 1.00 -0.51 -8.99
CA LEU A 30 0.63 -0.44 -10.40
C LEU A 30 1.82 -0.86 -11.29
N ALA A 31 1.58 -1.73 -12.25
CA ALA A 31 2.50 -1.94 -13.37
C ALA A 31 2.29 -0.86 -14.44
N ALA A 32 3.26 -0.70 -15.34
CA ALA A 32 3.17 0.27 -16.43
C ALA A 32 1.92 0.07 -17.30
N ALA A 33 1.51 -1.19 -17.51
CA ALA A 33 0.31 -1.54 -18.26
C ALA A 33 -1.01 -1.10 -17.58
N ASP A 34 -0.99 -0.89 -16.25
CA ASP A 34 -2.17 -0.45 -15.51
C ASP A 34 -2.41 1.05 -15.64
N LEU A 35 -1.37 1.85 -15.88
CA LEU A 35 -1.47 3.30 -16.01
C LEU A 35 -2.33 3.75 -17.21
N ALA A 36 -2.48 2.89 -18.22
CA ALA A 36 -3.32 3.14 -19.38
C ALA A 36 -4.80 2.77 -19.15
N LYS A 37 -5.14 2.14 -18.02
CA LYS A 37 -6.50 1.69 -17.71
C LYS A 37 -7.30 2.80 -17.06
N THR A 38 -8.60 2.86 -17.38
CA THR A 38 -9.55 3.77 -16.73
C THR A 38 -9.79 3.42 -15.25
N ASP A 39 -9.67 2.14 -14.89
CA ASP A 39 -9.74 1.65 -13.51
C ASP A 39 -8.47 0.89 -13.14
N THR A 40 -7.72 1.47 -12.22
CA THR A 40 -6.44 0.95 -11.73
C THR A 40 -6.59 0.07 -10.49
N ARG A 41 -7.80 -0.05 -9.92
CA ARG A 41 -8.04 -0.81 -8.68
C ARG A 41 -8.00 -2.32 -8.88
N GLN A 42 -8.09 -2.80 -10.13
CA GLN A 42 -8.08 -4.23 -10.48
C GLN A 42 -6.66 -4.75 -10.80
N CYS A 43 -5.63 -4.10 -10.28
CA CYS A 43 -4.25 -4.53 -10.49
C CYS A 43 -4.00 -5.88 -9.79
N LEU A 44 -3.27 -6.78 -10.47
CA LEU A 44 -2.99 -8.15 -10.00
C LEU A 44 -1.52 -8.33 -9.55
N ALA A 45 -0.81 -7.23 -9.30
CA ALA A 45 0.56 -7.29 -8.82
C ALA A 45 0.65 -7.91 -7.41
N GLU A 46 1.83 -8.42 -7.05
CA GLU A 46 2.08 -8.94 -5.72
C GLU A 46 1.87 -7.83 -4.66
N PRO A 47 1.01 -8.07 -3.65
CA PRO A 47 0.81 -7.12 -2.57
C PRO A 47 2.07 -6.92 -1.73
N LEU A 48 2.29 -5.68 -1.29
CA LEU A 48 3.41 -5.31 -0.41
C LEU A 48 2.88 -4.68 0.86
N VAL A 49 3.67 -4.76 1.94
CA VAL A 49 3.41 -4.03 3.17
C VAL A 49 4.23 -2.74 3.15
N ALA A 50 3.57 -1.61 3.33
CA ALA A 50 4.19 -0.29 3.40
C ALA A 50 3.91 0.39 4.74
N TRP A 51 4.89 1.15 5.22
CA TRP A 51 4.71 2.07 6.35
C TRP A 51 3.90 3.29 5.87
N ASP A 52 2.89 3.68 6.65
CA ASP A 52 2.02 4.80 6.36
C ASP A 52 2.24 5.91 7.38
N ASP A 53 2.94 6.96 6.96
CA ASP A 53 3.22 8.17 7.73
C ASP A 53 2.33 9.36 7.35
N LEU A 54 1.49 9.20 6.32
CA LEU A 54 0.61 10.25 5.80
C LEU A 54 -0.89 9.96 6.01
N GLY A 55 -1.23 8.81 6.57
CA GLY A 55 -2.60 8.44 6.91
C GLY A 55 -3.44 8.08 5.69
N ALA A 56 -2.89 7.32 4.74
CA ALA A 56 -3.62 6.85 3.57
C ALA A 56 -4.87 6.06 3.97
N GLY A 57 -6.01 6.30 3.33
CA GLY A 57 -7.26 5.55 3.52
C GLY A 57 -7.36 4.30 2.66
N ASP A 58 -8.51 3.61 2.69
CA ASP A 58 -8.75 2.38 1.93
C ASP A 58 -9.04 2.67 0.45
N GLY A 59 -8.46 1.88 -0.46
CA GLY A 59 -8.57 2.06 -1.91
C GLY A 59 -7.84 3.30 -2.46
N GLN A 60 -7.15 4.04 -1.61
CA GLN A 60 -6.46 5.28 -1.98
C GLN A 60 -5.26 4.98 -2.88
N LEU A 61 -5.07 5.81 -3.91
CA LEU A 61 -3.86 5.81 -4.72
C LEU A 61 -2.74 6.51 -3.95
N VAL A 62 -1.62 5.83 -3.74
CA VAL A 62 -0.47 6.30 -2.97
C VAL A 62 0.82 6.20 -3.77
N ALA A 63 1.80 7.03 -3.42
CA ALA A 63 3.19 6.88 -3.86
C ALA A 63 4.02 6.32 -2.71
N PHE A 64 4.94 5.40 -3.00
CA PHE A 64 5.79 4.77 -2.01
C PHE A 64 7.18 4.45 -2.57
N SER A 65 8.16 4.27 -1.68
CA SER A 65 9.56 3.96 -2.00
C SER A 65 10.07 2.78 -1.21
#